data_AF-A0A5P1E697-F1
#
_entry.id   AF-A0A5P1E697-F1
#
_cell.length_a   1.000
_cell.length_b   1.000
_cell.length_c   1.000
_cell.angle_alpha   90.00
_cell.angle_beta   90.00
_cell.angle_gamma   90.00
#
_symmetry.space_group_name_H-M   'P 1'
#
loop_
_entity.id
_entity.type
_entity.pdbx_description
1 polymer ?
#
loop_
_entity_poly.entity_id
_entity_poly.type
_entity_poly.pdbx_seq_one_letter_code
_entity_poly.pdbx_strand_id
1 'polypeptide(L)'
;MGRWWRMRRQEGRRRRNAADGGRDLGSRRECARKGGVNSEPHGTCCVSEESTANAEGVLAGSLQTGRQSSDVGRYGDIQEVFLDGANGGEKDMEYFFNCWFELIHQLQPRAVIFSDAGPDIRWIGDEAGVAGTTCWSLFNQSSVTIGHIDDVYNREGDPYGRDWVPAECDVSIRPGWFWHSSERPKSALTLLDIYYKSVGRNCLLLLNVPPNSSGLISDEDLQALQEFTTLRKTIFSHNLALNAIVSASSSRGGPNDPRFNPSNILEEGIYTYWAPDELQDYWGIFLDLGQIISFNVVQVQEPIQMGQRVIEFHVDVIKDGEWITITNGTTIGYKRLLMFPMVKAQFMRLTIDKSRADPLISYLSIHLDPFSTVHDVYNASARSSFSDSQSTKLTTSRHSGNANVATI
;
A
#
# COMPACT_ATOMS: atom_id res chain seq x y z
N MET A 1 33.35 -4.11 13.52
CA MET A 1 34.46 -5.04 13.85
C MET A 1 34.18 -6.37 13.14
N GLY A 2 34.88 -6.63 12.05
CA GLY A 2 34.69 -7.84 11.25
C GLY A 2 35.19 -9.10 11.93
N ARG A 3 34.62 -10.26 11.54
CA ARG A 3 35.28 -11.56 11.64
C ARG A 3 34.94 -12.42 10.43
N TRP A 4 36.03 -12.88 9.83
CA TRP A 4 36.14 -13.77 8.69
C TRP A 4 35.80 -15.22 9.05
N TRP A 5 35.30 -15.99 8.09
CA TRP A 5 35.54 -17.43 8.03
C TRP A 5 36.00 -17.85 6.64
N ARG A 6 37.14 -18.56 6.63
CA ARG A 6 37.92 -19.04 5.48
C ARG A 6 37.67 -20.54 5.35
N MET A 7 37.03 -21.02 4.28
CA MET A 7 36.95 -22.46 4.00
C MET A 7 38.07 -22.89 3.05
N ARG A 8 38.85 -23.89 3.48
CA ARG A 8 39.95 -24.53 2.72
C ARG A 8 39.38 -25.46 1.66
N ARG A 9 39.97 -25.43 0.45
CA ARG A 9 39.90 -26.52 -0.53
C ARG A 9 40.42 -27.83 0.08
N GLN A 10 39.66 -28.91 -0.07
CA GLN A 10 40.23 -30.25 -0.23
C GLN A 10 39.86 -30.76 -1.62
N GLU A 11 40.88 -31.00 -2.44
CA GLU A 11 40.76 -31.75 -3.68
C GLU A 11 40.48 -33.22 -3.34
N GLY A 12 39.29 -33.68 -3.72
CA GLY A 12 38.86 -35.07 -3.60
C GLY A 12 38.09 -35.47 -4.84
N ARG A 13 38.81 -35.92 -5.87
CA ARG A 13 38.27 -36.39 -7.15
C ARG A 13 37.42 -37.66 -6.94
N ARG A 14 36.09 -37.55 -7.00
CA ARG A 14 35.20 -38.69 -7.30
C ARG A 14 34.09 -38.26 -8.25
N ARG A 15 34.19 -38.72 -9.50
CA ARG A 15 33.09 -38.68 -10.47
C ARG A 15 31.92 -39.49 -9.92
N ARG A 16 30.78 -38.85 -9.67
CA ARG A 16 29.47 -39.48 -9.64
C ARG A 16 28.58 -38.72 -10.61
N ASN A 17 28.01 -39.45 -11.56
CA ASN A 17 27.07 -38.93 -12.54
C ASN A 17 25.89 -38.26 -11.81
N ALA A 18 25.73 -36.96 -12.01
CA ALA A 18 24.50 -36.26 -11.64
C ALA A 18 23.45 -36.64 -12.69
N ALA A 19 22.47 -37.43 -12.28
CA ALA A 19 21.20 -37.51 -12.98
C ALA A 19 20.55 -36.13 -12.90
N ASP A 20 20.13 -35.65 -14.06
CA ASP A 20 19.46 -34.38 -14.30
C ASP A 20 18.16 -34.31 -13.47
N GLY A 21 18.24 -33.65 -12.32
CA GLY A 21 17.11 -33.44 -11.43
C GLY A 21 16.33 -32.22 -11.90
N GLY A 22 15.51 -32.40 -12.95
CA GLY A 22 14.54 -31.39 -13.38
C GLY A 22 13.54 -31.08 -12.27
N ARG A 23 13.86 -30.11 -11.43
CA ARG A 23 12.95 -29.54 -10.43
C ARG A 23 12.69 -28.09 -10.80
N ASP A 24 11.66 -27.92 -11.61
CA ASP A 24 11.04 -26.63 -11.89
C ASP A 24 10.06 -26.29 -10.76
N LEU A 25 9.96 -25.01 -10.41
CA LEU A 25 8.99 -24.46 -9.43
C LEU A 25 7.54 -24.49 -9.96
N GLY A 26 7.29 -25.10 -11.12
CA GLY A 26 5.98 -25.25 -11.74
C GLY A 26 4.87 -25.81 -10.85
N SER A 27 5.18 -26.52 -9.75
CA SER A 27 4.20 -27.00 -8.78
C SER A 27 3.42 -25.87 -8.09
N ARG A 28 4.04 -24.71 -7.84
CA ARG A 28 3.34 -23.53 -7.26
C ARG A 28 2.25 -23.01 -8.20
N ARG A 29 2.49 -23.03 -9.51
CA ARG A 29 1.54 -22.56 -10.53
C ARG A 29 0.36 -23.50 -10.71
N GLU A 30 0.59 -24.80 -10.68
CA GLU A 30 -0.52 -25.76 -10.77
C GLU A 30 -1.47 -25.62 -9.58
N CYS A 31 -0.93 -25.38 -8.38
CA CYS A 31 -1.72 -25.05 -7.19
C CYS A 31 -2.45 -23.71 -7.35
N ALA A 32 -1.79 -22.65 -7.80
CA ALA A 32 -2.40 -21.34 -8.03
C ALA A 32 -3.58 -21.44 -9.02
N ARG A 33 -3.37 -22.11 -10.16
CA ARG A 33 -4.41 -22.35 -11.18
C ARG A 33 -5.58 -23.16 -10.65
N LYS A 34 -5.34 -24.22 -9.86
CA LYS A 34 -6.41 -25.02 -9.24
C LYS A 34 -7.16 -24.27 -8.13
N GLY A 35 -6.49 -23.35 -7.45
CA GLY A 35 -7.07 -22.50 -6.40
C GLY A 35 -7.77 -21.24 -6.91
N GLY A 36 -7.70 -20.93 -8.21
CA GLY A 36 -8.20 -19.65 -8.74
C GLY A 36 -7.39 -18.44 -8.25
N VAL A 37 -6.13 -18.66 -7.86
CA VAL A 37 -5.21 -17.63 -7.35
C VAL A 37 -4.29 -17.20 -8.48
N ASN A 38 -4.05 -15.90 -8.60
CA ASN A 38 -3.10 -15.34 -9.57
C ASN A 38 -1.65 -15.76 -9.23
N SER A 39 -0.77 -15.83 -10.22
CA SER A 39 0.63 -16.21 -10.02
C SER A 39 1.57 -15.13 -10.54
N GLU A 40 2.55 -14.75 -9.73
CA GLU A 40 3.43 -13.60 -9.95
C GLU A 40 4.89 -14.04 -9.81
N PRO A 41 5.77 -13.76 -10.78
CA PRO A 41 7.21 -13.91 -10.61
C PRO A 41 7.80 -12.72 -9.84
N HIS A 42 8.64 -13.03 -8.85
CA HIS A 42 9.48 -12.05 -8.17
C HIS A 42 10.93 -12.19 -8.66
N GLY A 43 11.55 -11.09 -9.09
CA GLY A 43 12.94 -11.05 -9.54
C GLY A 43 13.76 -10.09 -8.69
N THR A 44 14.92 -10.54 -8.20
CA THR A 44 15.90 -9.66 -7.53
C THR A 44 16.94 -9.21 -8.55
N CYS A 45 17.21 -7.91 -8.63
CA CYS A 45 18.18 -7.34 -9.58
C CYS A 45 19.65 -7.62 -9.19
N CYS A 46 19.92 -7.95 -7.91
CA CYS A 46 21.26 -8.23 -7.38
C CYS A 46 21.76 -9.66 -7.61
N VAL A 47 23.03 -9.80 -8.00
CA VAL A 47 23.75 -11.08 -8.16
C VAL A 47 25.04 -11.08 -7.36
N SER A 48 25.18 -12.03 -6.43
CA SER A 48 26.27 -12.05 -5.45
C SER A 48 27.36 -13.10 -5.68
N GLU A 49 27.32 -13.93 -6.73
CA GLU A 49 28.39 -14.92 -6.98
C GLU A 49 29.35 -14.49 -8.11
N GLU A 50 30.64 -14.34 -7.75
CA GLU A 50 31.77 -14.13 -8.67
C GLU A 50 32.07 -15.39 -9.50
N SER A 51 31.88 -15.29 -10.81
CA SER A 51 32.87 -15.80 -11.76
C SER A 51 32.96 -14.79 -12.89
N THR A 52 34.18 -14.54 -13.37
CA THR A 52 34.50 -13.62 -14.47
C THR A 52 33.66 -13.89 -15.70
N ALA A 53 32.52 -13.22 -15.78
CA ALA A 53 31.71 -13.03 -16.96
C ALA A 53 31.40 -11.52 -16.96
N ASN A 54 31.47 -10.90 -18.13
CA ASN A 54 30.98 -9.55 -18.37
C ASN A 54 29.61 -9.36 -17.70
N ALA A 55 29.25 -8.13 -17.35
CA ALA A 55 27.99 -7.71 -16.74
C ALA A 55 26.71 -8.38 -17.32
N GLU A 56 26.50 -9.65 -16.96
CA GLU A 56 25.48 -10.59 -17.44
C GLU A 56 24.92 -11.38 -16.23
N GLY A 57 24.83 -10.71 -15.07
CA GLY A 57 24.33 -11.29 -13.84
C GLY A 57 22.80 -11.38 -13.82
N VAL A 58 22.28 -12.61 -13.93
CA VAL A 58 20.97 -13.19 -13.50
C VAL A 58 19.66 -12.56 -13.99
N LEU A 59 19.65 -11.36 -14.55
CA LEU A 59 18.62 -10.93 -15.52
C LEU A 59 19.21 -10.75 -16.92
N ALA A 60 20.48 -10.33 -17.01
CA ALA A 60 21.20 -10.10 -18.27
C ALA A 60 21.76 -11.39 -18.94
N GLY A 61 22.22 -12.40 -18.19
CA GLY A 61 22.66 -13.68 -18.77
C GLY A 61 21.52 -14.51 -19.41
N SER A 62 20.27 -14.23 -19.03
CA SER A 62 19.05 -14.78 -19.64
C SER A 62 18.55 -13.99 -20.85
N LEU A 63 19.00 -12.75 -21.04
CA LEU A 63 18.62 -11.88 -22.15
C LEU A 63 19.47 -12.14 -23.40
N GLN A 64 20.73 -12.57 -23.26
CA GLN A 64 21.55 -12.95 -24.41
C GLN A 64 21.35 -14.41 -24.87
N THR A 65 20.66 -15.23 -24.06
CA THR A 65 20.42 -16.67 -24.33
C THR A 65 18.95 -17.05 -24.54
N GLY A 66 18.02 -16.10 -24.63
CA GLY A 66 16.62 -16.37 -24.99
C GLY A 66 15.82 -17.11 -23.90
N ARG A 67 16.13 -16.90 -22.61
CA ARG A 67 15.51 -17.64 -21.50
C ARG A 67 14.33 -16.91 -20.84
N GLN A 68 14.22 -15.58 -20.96
CA GLN A 68 13.01 -14.87 -20.50
C GLN A 68 11.85 -14.89 -21.51
N SER A 69 12.13 -14.93 -22.82
CA SER A 69 11.07 -15.14 -23.83
C SER A 69 10.41 -16.52 -23.67
N SER A 70 11.16 -17.52 -23.17
CA SER A 70 10.57 -18.80 -22.81
C SER A 70 9.78 -18.74 -21.52
N ASP A 71 10.24 -18.05 -20.48
CA ASP A 71 9.57 -18.14 -19.18
C ASP A 71 8.28 -17.32 -19.14
N VAL A 72 8.34 -16.02 -19.42
CA VAL A 72 7.16 -15.14 -19.41
C VAL A 72 6.08 -15.59 -20.40
N GLY A 73 6.47 -16.19 -21.54
CA GLY A 73 5.53 -16.76 -22.51
C GLY A 73 5.02 -18.18 -22.20
N ARG A 74 5.76 -19.00 -21.43
CA ARG A 74 5.35 -20.38 -21.08
C ARG A 74 4.50 -20.47 -19.82
N TYR A 75 4.43 -19.39 -19.06
CA TYR A 75 3.88 -19.37 -17.71
C TYR A 75 2.42 -18.91 -17.61
N GLY A 76 1.75 -18.72 -18.76
CA GLY A 76 0.38 -18.22 -18.83
C GLY A 76 0.32 -16.71 -18.60
N ASP A 77 -0.87 -16.20 -18.31
CA ASP A 77 -1.07 -14.78 -18.03
C ASP A 77 -0.47 -14.41 -16.66
N ILE A 78 0.50 -13.49 -16.68
CA ILE A 78 1.12 -12.91 -15.49
C ILE A 78 0.36 -11.63 -15.14
N GLN A 79 0.02 -11.46 -13.86
CA GLN A 79 -0.70 -10.27 -13.40
C GLN A 79 0.22 -9.17 -12.90
N GLU A 80 1.36 -9.53 -12.31
CA GLU A 80 2.32 -8.58 -11.78
C GLU A 80 3.75 -9.06 -11.98
N VAL A 81 4.68 -8.13 -12.25
CA VAL A 81 6.12 -8.36 -12.26
C VAL A 81 6.78 -7.41 -11.26
N PHE A 82 7.47 -7.99 -10.27
CA PHE A 82 8.12 -7.23 -9.20
C PHE A 82 9.60 -7.01 -9.49
N LEU A 83 10.00 -5.74 -9.64
CA LEU A 83 11.38 -5.33 -9.92
C LEU A 83 11.90 -4.40 -8.82
N ASP A 84 12.62 -5.01 -7.87
CA ASP A 84 13.21 -4.32 -6.72
C ASP A 84 14.36 -3.38 -7.12
N GLY A 85 14.45 -2.22 -6.46
CA GLY A 85 15.55 -1.26 -6.57
C GLY A 85 16.72 -1.50 -5.61
N ALA A 86 16.59 -2.42 -4.65
CA ALA A 86 17.63 -2.70 -3.66
C ALA A 86 18.94 -3.17 -4.32
N ASN A 87 20.01 -2.42 -4.06
CA ASN A 87 21.37 -2.79 -4.43
C ASN A 87 22.23 -3.00 -3.19
N GLY A 88 23.08 -4.04 -3.20
CA GLY A 88 23.97 -4.35 -2.08
C GLY A 88 25.11 -3.35 -1.89
N GLY A 89 25.19 -2.28 -2.70
CA GLY A 89 26.24 -1.26 -2.66
C GLY A 89 27.67 -1.73 -3.01
N GLU A 90 27.88 -3.03 -3.21
CA GLU A 90 29.21 -3.61 -3.45
C GLU A 90 29.71 -3.42 -4.90
N LYS A 91 28.80 -3.19 -5.85
CA LYS A 91 29.10 -2.95 -7.26
C LYS A 91 28.15 -1.91 -7.84
N ASP A 92 28.71 -0.93 -8.54
CA ASP A 92 27.93 -0.02 -9.37
C ASP A 92 27.34 -0.81 -10.55
N MET A 93 26.03 -1.01 -10.52
CA MET A 93 25.28 -1.64 -11.60
C MET A 93 24.24 -0.66 -12.10
N GLU A 94 24.27 -0.40 -13.41
CA GLU A 94 23.27 0.40 -14.10
C GLU A 94 22.25 -0.54 -14.75
N TYR A 95 20.96 -0.32 -14.45
CA TYR A 95 19.88 -1.14 -14.98
C TYR A 95 19.10 -0.38 -16.04
N PHE A 96 18.84 -1.04 -17.18
CA PHE A 96 18.02 -0.51 -18.26
C PHE A 96 16.53 -0.79 -18.01
N PHE A 97 15.99 -0.28 -16.91
CA PHE A 97 14.60 -0.54 -16.48
C PHE A 97 13.57 -0.29 -17.58
N ASN A 98 13.70 0.81 -18.35
CA ASN A 98 12.77 1.11 -19.44
C ASN A 98 12.72 0.00 -20.50
N CYS A 99 13.86 -0.59 -20.87
CA CYS A 99 13.89 -1.70 -21.81
C CYS A 99 13.20 -2.95 -21.25
N TRP A 100 13.27 -3.17 -19.93
CA TRP A 100 12.59 -4.27 -19.27
C TRP A 100 11.09 -4.03 -19.20
N PHE A 101 10.65 -2.80 -18.88
CA PHE A 101 9.24 -2.44 -18.86
C PHE A 101 8.57 -2.64 -20.23
N GLU A 102 9.20 -2.15 -21.30
CA GLU A 102 8.72 -2.32 -22.68
C GLU A 102 8.62 -3.81 -23.05
N LEU A 103 9.64 -4.61 -22.71
CA LEU A 103 9.64 -6.04 -22.99
C LEU A 103 8.53 -6.77 -22.21
N ILE A 104 8.35 -6.45 -20.93
CA ILE A 104 7.31 -7.06 -20.09
C ILE A 104 5.93 -6.76 -20.67
N HIS A 105 5.62 -5.50 -20.99
CA HIS A 105 4.33 -5.16 -21.60
C HIS A 105 4.15 -5.74 -23.00
N GLN A 106 5.22 -5.93 -23.77
CA GLN A 106 5.13 -6.61 -25.07
C GLN A 106 4.72 -8.08 -24.91
N LEU A 107 5.23 -8.77 -23.88
CA LEU A 107 4.98 -10.19 -23.65
C LEU A 107 3.72 -10.45 -22.82
N GLN A 108 3.41 -9.56 -21.88
CA GLN A 108 2.30 -9.64 -20.92
C GLN A 108 1.62 -8.27 -20.81
N PRO A 109 0.81 -7.86 -21.81
CA PRO A 109 0.23 -6.49 -21.86
C PRO A 109 -0.69 -6.13 -20.70
N ARG A 110 -1.12 -7.11 -19.90
CA ARG A 110 -1.99 -6.91 -18.74
C ARG A 110 -1.23 -6.98 -17.40
N ALA A 111 0.05 -7.33 -17.41
CA ALA A 111 0.84 -7.36 -16.20
C ALA A 111 1.10 -5.93 -15.72
N VAL A 112 0.86 -5.68 -14.44
CA VAL A 112 1.36 -4.48 -13.77
C VAL A 112 2.81 -4.69 -13.36
N ILE A 113 3.61 -3.63 -13.39
CA ILE A 113 5.01 -3.67 -13.04
C ILE A 113 5.22 -2.84 -11.78
N PHE A 114 5.70 -3.51 -10.74
CA PHE A 114 6.21 -2.86 -9.54
C PHE A 114 7.65 -2.44 -9.73
N SER A 115 7.95 -1.22 -9.30
CA SER A 115 9.28 -0.85 -8.81
C SER A 115 9.15 0.25 -7.77
N ASP A 116 10.26 0.68 -7.21
CA ASP A 116 10.37 1.89 -6.39
C ASP A 116 9.65 3.13 -6.94
N ALA A 117 9.56 3.29 -8.27
CA ALA A 117 9.01 4.48 -8.92
C ALA A 117 7.85 4.21 -9.92
N GLY A 118 7.49 2.94 -10.17
CA GLY A 118 6.58 2.55 -11.25
C GLY A 118 7.22 1.64 -12.31
N PRO A 119 6.62 1.42 -13.47
CA PRO A 119 5.72 2.35 -14.15
C PRO A 119 4.26 2.24 -13.75
N ASP A 120 3.79 1.08 -13.25
CA ASP A 120 2.36 0.88 -12.98
C ASP A 120 2.02 1.02 -11.52
N ILE A 121 2.85 0.46 -10.64
CA ILE A 121 2.70 0.55 -9.18
C ILE A 121 4.05 0.92 -8.55
N ARG A 122 3.99 1.73 -7.49
CA ARG A 122 5.20 2.21 -6.80
C ARG A 122 5.34 1.56 -5.44
N TRP A 123 6.58 1.44 -4.98
CA TRP A 123 6.86 1.17 -3.58
C TRP A 123 6.36 2.31 -2.68
N ILE A 124 5.71 1.97 -1.56
CA ILE A 124 5.25 2.95 -0.58
C ILE A 124 6.40 3.65 0.15
N GLY A 125 7.60 3.06 0.20
CA GLY A 125 8.75 3.60 0.93
C GLY A 125 8.89 3.06 2.36
N ASP A 126 8.30 1.90 2.68
CA ASP A 126 8.64 1.08 3.84
C ASP A 126 8.22 -0.37 3.69
N GLU A 127 8.93 -1.24 4.43
CA GLU A 127 8.63 -2.66 4.57
C GLU A 127 7.76 -2.96 5.82
N ALA A 128 7.23 -1.93 6.50
CA ALA A 128 6.32 -2.09 7.62
C ALA A 128 4.86 -2.23 7.16
N GLY A 129 4.59 -2.00 5.87
CA GLY A 129 3.27 -2.03 5.26
C GLY A 129 2.42 -0.82 5.64
N VAL A 130 3.03 0.37 5.82
CA VAL A 130 2.35 1.55 6.39
C VAL A 130 2.39 2.75 5.44
N ALA A 131 1.27 2.99 4.76
CA ALA A 131 1.09 4.20 3.97
C ALA A 131 0.94 5.47 4.82
N GLY A 132 1.25 6.61 4.21
CA GLY A 132 0.94 7.93 4.76
C GLY A 132 -0.57 8.10 5.01
N THR A 133 -0.94 8.99 5.94
CA THR A 133 -2.37 9.32 6.14
C THR A 133 -2.98 9.96 4.90
N THR A 134 -2.17 10.58 4.06
CA THR A 134 -2.46 11.01 2.70
C THR A 134 -1.76 10.06 1.74
N CYS A 135 -2.45 9.58 0.70
CA CYS A 135 -1.88 8.75 -0.35
C CYS A 135 -2.58 9.01 -1.69
N TRP A 136 -1.91 9.78 -2.54
CA TRP A 136 -2.28 9.97 -3.93
C TRP A 136 -1.78 8.79 -4.76
N SER A 137 -2.65 8.28 -5.64
CA SER A 137 -2.25 7.40 -6.74
C SER A 137 -1.61 8.19 -7.89
N LEU A 138 -1.72 9.52 -7.86
CA LEU A 138 -1.00 10.41 -8.76
C LEU A 138 0.46 10.52 -8.32
N PHE A 139 1.37 10.53 -9.30
CA PHE A 139 2.80 10.52 -9.09
C PHE A 139 3.52 11.22 -10.25
N ASN A 140 4.77 11.64 -10.03
CA ASN A 140 5.66 12.04 -11.12
C ASN A 140 6.83 11.06 -11.16
N GLN A 141 6.76 10.08 -12.07
CA GLN A 141 7.79 9.05 -12.17
C GLN A 141 9.17 9.65 -12.47
N SER A 142 9.22 10.78 -13.19
CA SER A 142 10.47 11.46 -13.54
C SER A 142 11.15 12.15 -12.35
N SER A 143 10.47 12.27 -11.22
CA SER A 143 11.03 12.85 -9.98
C SER A 143 11.72 11.82 -9.09
N VAL A 144 11.58 10.52 -9.38
CA VAL A 144 12.12 9.44 -8.56
C VAL A 144 12.98 8.52 -9.40
N THR A 145 14.10 8.08 -8.85
CA THR A 145 14.99 7.10 -9.49
C THR A 145 14.88 5.79 -8.74
N ILE A 146 14.71 4.67 -9.46
CA ILE A 146 14.64 3.33 -8.85
C ILE A 146 15.96 3.04 -8.11
N GLY A 147 15.87 2.57 -6.88
CA GLY A 147 16.99 2.40 -5.94
C GLY A 147 17.35 3.67 -5.16
N HIS A 148 16.74 4.82 -5.46
CA HIS A 148 17.01 6.12 -4.84
C HIS A 148 15.70 6.92 -4.64
N ILE A 149 14.88 6.45 -3.70
CA ILE A 149 13.59 7.07 -3.41
C ILE A 149 13.65 8.23 -2.41
N ASP A 150 12.60 9.05 -2.42
CA ASP A 150 12.23 9.94 -1.32
C ASP A 150 11.05 9.29 -0.59
N ASP A 151 11.31 8.76 0.61
CA ASP A 151 10.31 8.03 1.40
C ASP A 151 9.02 8.83 1.61
N VAL A 152 9.10 10.15 1.79
CA VAL A 152 7.90 10.98 2.03
C VAL A 152 7.11 11.12 0.75
N TYR A 153 7.78 11.41 -0.36
CA TYR A 153 7.15 11.52 -1.67
C TYR A 153 6.51 10.20 -2.10
N ASN A 154 7.19 9.06 -1.88
CA ASN A 154 6.66 7.73 -2.17
C ASN A 154 5.43 7.39 -1.32
N ARG A 155 5.45 7.72 -0.01
CA ARG A 155 4.32 7.47 0.90
C ARG A 155 3.08 8.29 0.54
N GLU A 156 3.26 9.55 0.19
CA GLU A 156 2.14 10.48 0.01
C GLU A 156 1.65 10.58 -1.44
N GLY A 157 2.54 10.32 -2.41
CA GLY A 157 2.30 10.61 -3.81
C GLY A 157 2.26 12.12 -4.09
N ASP A 158 1.78 12.49 -5.27
CA ASP A 158 1.81 13.87 -5.76
C ASP A 158 0.45 14.32 -6.29
N PRO A 159 -0.25 15.29 -5.65
CA PRO A 159 -1.53 15.80 -6.15
C PRO A 159 -1.42 16.52 -7.51
N TYR A 160 -0.21 16.87 -7.94
CA TYR A 160 0.10 17.45 -9.25
C TYR A 160 0.83 16.47 -10.18
N GLY A 161 1.02 15.23 -9.72
CA GLY A 161 1.56 14.14 -10.51
C GLY A 161 0.77 13.91 -11.79
N ARG A 162 1.49 13.57 -12.85
CA ARG A 162 0.94 13.34 -14.20
C ARG A 162 0.70 11.87 -14.50
N ASP A 163 1.33 10.99 -13.72
CA ASP A 163 1.32 9.54 -13.90
C ASP A 163 0.39 8.91 -12.84
N TRP A 164 -0.36 7.88 -13.22
CA TRP A 164 -1.17 7.10 -12.28
C TRP A 164 -0.35 5.89 -11.83
N VAL A 165 0.24 5.99 -10.63
CA VAL A 165 1.15 4.99 -10.06
C VAL A 165 0.73 4.72 -8.61
N PRO A 166 -0.35 3.98 -8.36
CA PRO A 166 -0.80 3.66 -7.00
C PRO A 166 0.30 2.98 -6.20
N ALA A 167 0.26 3.16 -4.88
CA ALA A 167 1.26 2.61 -3.99
C ALA A 167 0.92 1.19 -3.56
N GLU A 168 1.97 0.39 -3.45
CA GLU A 168 1.94 -0.93 -2.83
C GLU A 168 2.74 -0.92 -1.52
N CYS A 169 2.10 -1.46 -0.49
CA CYS A 169 2.65 -1.66 0.85
C CYS A 169 3.07 -3.12 0.98
N ASP A 170 4.35 -3.39 0.80
CA ASP A 170 4.94 -4.70 1.02
C ASP A 170 5.34 -4.88 2.49
N VAL A 171 5.10 -6.07 3.02
CA VAL A 171 5.46 -6.41 4.40
C VAL A 171 5.55 -7.91 4.58
N SER A 172 6.54 -8.39 5.33
CA SER A 172 6.58 -9.79 5.73
C SER A 172 5.61 -10.09 6.88
N ILE A 173 4.97 -11.25 6.87
CA ILE A 173 4.24 -11.76 8.05
C ILE A 173 5.18 -11.99 9.24
N ARG A 174 6.49 -12.12 9.01
CA ARG A 174 7.55 -12.30 10.04
C ARG A 174 8.46 -11.05 10.10
N PRO A 175 9.45 -10.99 11.01
CA PRO A 175 10.49 -9.98 10.96
C PRO A 175 11.33 -10.02 9.68
N GLY A 176 11.73 -11.22 9.23
CA GLY A 176 12.48 -11.41 7.99
C GLY A 176 11.59 -11.76 6.79
N TRP A 177 12.10 -11.51 5.58
CA TRP A 177 11.49 -11.94 4.32
C TRP A 177 11.60 -13.45 4.09
N PHE A 178 12.67 -14.07 4.59
CA PHE A 178 12.86 -15.52 4.59
C PHE A 178 12.47 -16.12 5.94
N TRP A 179 12.13 -17.41 5.93
CA TRP A 179 11.76 -18.09 7.16
C TRP A 179 12.98 -18.35 8.05
N HIS A 180 12.86 -17.97 9.32
CA HIS A 180 13.81 -18.31 10.38
C HIS A 180 13.09 -18.97 11.56
N SER A 181 13.65 -20.07 12.09
CA SER A 181 13.05 -20.83 13.19
C SER A 181 12.94 -20.05 14.50
N SER A 182 13.77 -19.02 14.67
CA SER A 182 13.76 -18.11 15.82
C SER A 182 12.65 -17.05 15.74
N GLU A 183 12.06 -16.85 14.58
CA GLU A 183 11.05 -15.83 14.35
C GLU A 183 9.63 -16.36 14.58
N ARG A 184 8.71 -15.43 14.81
CA ARG A 184 7.27 -15.70 14.94
C ARG A 184 6.50 -14.78 13.99
N PRO A 185 5.34 -15.23 13.47
CA PRO A 185 4.49 -14.36 12.68
C PRO A 185 3.94 -13.22 13.54
N LYS A 186 3.66 -12.09 12.88
CA LYS A 186 2.85 -10.99 13.40
C LYS A 186 1.48 -11.54 13.81
N SER A 187 0.93 -11.02 14.90
CA SER A 187 -0.41 -11.42 15.35
C SER A 187 -1.50 -10.97 14.37
N ALA A 188 -2.66 -11.62 14.40
CA ALA A 188 -3.79 -11.23 13.56
C ALA A 188 -4.23 -9.76 13.79
N LEU A 189 -4.15 -9.26 15.03
CA LEU A 189 -4.44 -7.85 15.35
C LEU A 189 -3.39 -6.90 14.76
N THR A 190 -2.12 -7.30 14.74
CA THR A 190 -1.06 -6.53 14.07
C THR A 190 -1.30 -6.49 12.56
N LEU A 191 -1.70 -7.61 11.94
CA LEU A 191 -2.05 -7.65 10.52
C LEU A 191 -3.30 -6.80 10.21
N LEU A 192 -4.26 -6.75 11.14
CA LEU A 192 -5.43 -5.88 11.02
C LEU A 192 -5.05 -4.39 11.08
N ASP A 193 -4.15 -4.00 11.99
CA ASP A 193 -3.62 -2.63 12.06
C ASP A 193 -2.88 -2.24 10.77
N ILE A 194 -2.04 -3.13 10.24
CA ILE A 194 -1.38 -2.97 8.94
C ILE A 194 -2.43 -2.81 7.83
N TYR A 195 -3.49 -3.63 7.81
CA TYR A 195 -4.56 -3.52 6.81
C TYR A 195 -5.24 -2.15 6.82
N TYR A 196 -5.53 -1.59 8.00
CA TYR A 196 -6.06 -0.21 8.10
C TYR A 196 -5.05 0.85 7.66
N LYS A 197 -3.74 0.60 7.85
CA LYS A 197 -2.65 1.51 7.48
C LYS A 197 -2.14 1.35 6.05
N SER A 198 -2.62 0.35 5.30
CA SER A 198 -2.30 0.10 3.89
C SER A 198 -3.57 0.18 3.03
N VAL A 199 -4.35 -0.91 2.98
CA VAL A 199 -5.63 -1.01 2.25
C VAL A 199 -6.61 0.08 2.68
N GLY A 200 -6.64 0.41 3.96
CA GLY A 200 -7.45 1.50 4.50
C GLY A 200 -6.97 2.91 4.11
N ARG A 201 -5.85 3.05 3.42
CA ARG A 201 -5.24 4.32 3.01
C ARG A 201 -4.88 4.32 1.52
N ASN A 202 -5.75 3.76 0.68
CA ASN A 202 -5.60 3.78 -0.77
C ASN A 202 -4.35 3.06 -1.32
N CYS A 203 -3.88 2.02 -0.62
CA CYS A 203 -2.73 1.22 -1.06
C CYS A 203 -3.09 -0.26 -1.26
N LEU A 204 -2.34 -0.94 -2.12
CA LEU A 204 -2.34 -2.40 -2.18
C LEU A 204 -1.51 -2.94 -1.00
N LEU A 205 -1.90 -4.07 -0.41
CA LEU A 205 -1.12 -4.74 0.63
C LEU A 205 -0.55 -6.04 0.07
N LEU A 206 0.78 -6.10 -0.04
CA LEU A 206 1.53 -7.29 -0.43
C LEU A 206 2.13 -7.94 0.82
N LEU A 207 1.47 -9.00 1.32
CA LEU A 207 1.89 -9.71 2.52
C LEU A 207 2.74 -10.94 2.17
N ASN A 208 4.05 -10.89 2.45
CA ASN A 208 4.94 -12.04 2.27
C ASN A 208 4.70 -13.12 3.34
N VAL A 209 4.66 -14.39 2.90
CA VAL A 209 4.49 -15.57 3.76
C VAL A 209 5.56 -16.60 3.38
N PRO A 210 6.69 -16.67 4.11
CA PRO A 210 7.82 -17.47 3.68
C PRO A 210 7.64 -18.96 4.02
N PRO A 211 7.85 -19.87 3.05
CA PRO A 211 7.93 -21.30 3.34
C PRO A 211 9.12 -21.62 4.27
N ASN A 212 8.91 -22.57 5.17
CA ASN A 212 9.94 -23.07 6.06
C ASN A 212 10.98 -23.95 5.34
N SER A 213 11.97 -24.46 6.06
CA SER A 213 13.05 -25.30 5.52
C SER A 213 12.58 -26.61 4.89
N SER A 214 11.33 -27.03 5.14
CA SER A 214 10.70 -28.19 4.50
C SER A 214 9.90 -27.81 3.23
N GLY A 215 9.89 -26.54 2.85
CA GLY A 215 9.16 -26.02 1.69
C GLY A 215 7.65 -25.85 1.92
N LEU A 216 7.20 -25.82 3.19
CA LEU A 216 5.79 -25.68 3.57
C LEU A 216 5.56 -24.36 4.30
N ILE A 217 4.35 -23.82 4.24
CA ILE A 217 3.95 -22.72 5.13
C ILE A 217 3.83 -23.27 6.55
N SER A 218 4.42 -22.58 7.52
CA SER A 218 4.36 -22.97 8.93
C SER A 218 2.91 -22.94 9.46
N ASP A 219 2.57 -23.88 10.36
CA ASP A 219 1.24 -23.93 10.98
C ASP A 219 0.90 -22.63 11.72
N GLU A 220 1.90 -22.00 12.35
CA GLU A 220 1.69 -20.72 13.05
C GLU A 220 1.35 -19.58 12.08
N ASP A 221 1.94 -19.59 10.88
CA ASP A 221 1.67 -18.56 9.85
C ASP A 221 0.27 -18.77 9.26
N LEU A 222 -0.11 -20.03 9.01
CA LEU A 222 -1.45 -20.39 8.56
C LEU A 222 -2.51 -19.97 9.58
N GLN A 223 -2.27 -20.23 10.87
CA GLN A 223 -3.16 -19.82 11.95
C GLN A 223 -3.33 -18.29 11.98
N ALA A 224 -2.23 -17.53 11.93
CA ALA A 224 -2.28 -16.07 11.92
C ALA A 224 -3.10 -15.53 10.73
N LEU A 225 -2.97 -16.13 9.54
CA LEU A 225 -3.74 -15.76 8.34
C LEU A 225 -5.24 -16.09 8.46
N GLN A 226 -5.57 -17.24 9.06
CA GLN A 226 -6.95 -17.64 9.31
C GLN A 226 -7.64 -16.73 10.33
N GLU A 227 -6.94 -16.39 11.41
CA GLU A 227 -7.40 -15.44 12.42
C GLU A 227 -7.58 -14.05 11.80
N PHE A 228 -6.60 -13.56 11.04
CA PHE A 228 -6.71 -12.28 10.32
C PHE A 228 -7.89 -12.26 9.34
N THR A 229 -8.14 -13.36 8.63
CA THR A 229 -9.32 -13.50 7.76
C THR A 229 -10.61 -13.44 8.57
N THR A 230 -10.65 -14.08 9.75
CA THR A 230 -11.80 -14.07 10.64
C THR A 230 -12.10 -12.67 11.16
N LEU A 231 -11.07 -11.92 11.57
CA LEU A 231 -11.21 -10.52 11.97
C LEU A 231 -11.82 -9.68 10.84
N ARG A 232 -11.23 -9.70 9.63
CA ARG A 232 -11.74 -8.93 8.48
C ARG A 232 -13.18 -9.31 8.12
N LYS A 233 -13.51 -10.60 8.08
CA LYS A 233 -14.88 -11.04 7.78
C LYS A 233 -15.87 -10.57 8.84
N THR A 234 -15.49 -10.61 10.11
CA THR A 234 -16.37 -10.15 11.20
C THR A 234 -16.67 -8.67 11.07
N ILE A 235 -15.68 -7.85 10.70
CA ILE A 235 -15.81 -6.39 10.58
C ILE A 235 -16.59 -6.01 9.31
N PHE A 236 -16.22 -6.57 8.16
CA PHE A 236 -16.61 -6.03 6.85
C PHE A 236 -17.71 -6.82 6.12
N SER A 237 -18.16 -7.98 6.62
CA SER A 237 -19.19 -8.78 5.94
C SER A 237 -20.58 -8.15 5.92
N HIS A 238 -20.84 -7.18 6.80
CA HIS A 238 -22.11 -6.49 6.89
C HIS A 238 -21.88 -4.97 6.85
N ASN A 239 -22.40 -4.32 5.80
CA ASN A 239 -22.50 -2.87 5.74
C ASN A 239 -23.72 -2.42 6.54
N LEU A 240 -23.49 -1.75 7.67
CA LEU A 240 -24.55 -1.24 8.55
C LEU A 240 -25.33 -0.07 7.93
N ALA A 241 -24.83 0.53 6.84
CA ALA A 241 -25.51 1.58 6.09
C ALA A 241 -26.37 1.05 4.93
N LEU A 242 -26.41 -0.27 4.67
CA LEU A 242 -27.02 -0.84 3.46
C LEU A 242 -28.49 -0.43 3.23
N ASN A 243 -29.25 -0.23 4.31
CA ASN A 243 -30.67 0.16 4.25
C ASN A 243 -30.88 1.64 4.66
N ALA A 244 -29.81 2.44 4.70
CA ALA A 244 -29.92 3.84 5.07
C ALA A 244 -30.69 4.64 4.01
N ILE A 245 -31.44 5.64 4.45
CA ILE A 245 -31.99 6.66 3.56
C ILE A 245 -30.88 7.68 3.31
N VAL A 246 -30.47 7.82 2.05
CA VAL A 246 -29.39 8.73 1.66
C VAL A 246 -29.94 9.94 0.93
N SER A 247 -29.51 11.13 1.35
CA SER A 247 -29.73 12.39 0.64
C SER A 247 -28.41 13.15 0.51
N ALA A 248 -28.36 14.17 -0.33
CA ALA A 248 -27.18 15.00 -0.50
C ALA A 248 -27.56 16.47 -0.64
N SER A 249 -26.59 17.37 -0.47
CA SER A 249 -26.78 18.81 -0.66
C SER A 249 -27.25 19.14 -2.08
N SER A 250 -26.76 18.40 -3.08
CA SER A 250 -27.21 18.43 -4.45
C SER A 250 -26.96 17.09 -5.16
N SER A 251 -27.53 16.91 -6.34
CA SER A 251 -27.29 15.72 -7.17
C SER A 251 -27.40 16.10 -8.62
N ARG A 252 -26.35 15.81 -9.38
CA ARG A 252 -26.22 16.18 -10.79
C ARG A 252 -27.41 15.66 -11.59
N GLY A 253 -28.05 16.54 -12.36
CA GLY A 253 -29.22 16.20 -13.17
C GLY A 253 -30.55 16.23 -12.41
N GLY A 254 -30.52 16.58 -11.11
CA GLY A 254 -31.69 16.71 -10.27
C GLY A 254 -32.26 15.37 -9.76
N PRO A 255 -33.37 15.40 -8.99
CA PRO A 255 -33.87 14.24 -8.25
C PRO A 255 -34.39 13.09 -9.13
N ASN A 256 -34.63 13.34 -10.42
CA ASN A 256 -35.16 12.35 -11.36
C ASN A 256 -34.05 11.70 -12.21
N ASP A 257 -32.80 12.12 -12.07
CA ASP A 257 -31.68 11.49 -12.77
C ASP A 257 -31.06 10.38 -11.89
N PRO A 258 -31.22 9.10 -12.25
CA PRO A 258 -30.70 8.01 -11.44
C PRO A 258 -29.16 7.88 -11.50
N ARG A 259 -28.50 8.49 -12.50
CA ARG A 259 -27.07 8.28 -12.77
C ARG A 259 -26.16 8.72 -11.62
N PHE A 260 -26.58 9.76 -10.89
CA PHE A 260 -25.79 10.38 -9.82
C PHE A 260 -26.54 10.44 -8.49
N ASN A 261 -27.52 9.56 -8.31
CA ASN A 261 -28.34 9.51 -7.11
C ASN A 261 -27.48 9.30 -5.85
N PRO A 262 -27.75 9.98 -4.72
CA PRO A 262 -27.01 9.79 -3.48
C PRO A 262 -27.00 8.34 -2.99
N SER A 263 -28.07 7.58 -3.25
CA SER A 263 -28.18 6.17 -2.83
C SER A 263 -27.23 5.25 -3.59
N ASN A 264 -26.64 5.68 -4.71
CA ASN A 264 -25.67 4.90 -5.46
C ASN A 264 -24.44 4.54 -4.61
N ILE A 265 -24.11 5.33 -3.57
CA ILE A 265 -22.98 5.05 -2.68
C ILE A 265 -23.18 3.79 -1.81
N LEU A 266 -24.38 3.21 -1.77
CA LEU A 266 -24.65 1.98 -1.01
C LEU A 266 -24.39 0.72 -1.84
N GLU A 267 -24.18 0.85 -3.15
CA GLU A 267 -23.84 -0.25 -4.04
C GLU A 267 -22.31 -0.43 -4.06
N GLU A 268 -21.84 -1.65 -3.76
CA GLU A 268 -20.40 -1.92 -3.74
C GLU A 268 -19.82 -1.86 -5.16
N GLY A 269 -18.88 -0.95 -5.37
CA GLY A 269 -18.15 -0.83 -6.62
C GLY A 269 -17.63 0.58 -6.89
N ILE A 270 -17.12 0.76 -8.12
CA ILE A 270 -16.63 2.05 -8.62
C ILE A 270 -17.48 2.59 -9.77
N TYR A 271 -18.38 1.81 -10.33
CA TYR A 271 -19.07 2.16 -11.58
C TYR A 271 -20.39 2.91 -11.38
N THR A 272 -21.02 2.77 -10.21
CA THR A 272 -22.14 3.62 -9.78
C THR A 272 -21.63 4.56 -8.69
N TYR A 273 -22.03 5.83 -8.76
CA TYR A 273 -21.53 6.85 -7.86
C TYR A 273 -22.50 8.01 -7.72
N TRP A 274 -22.35 8.75 -6.62
CA TRP A 274 -22.95 10.06 -6.44
C TRP A 274 -22.03 11.14 -7.04
N ALA A 275 -22.65 12.16 -7.63
CA ALA A 275 -22.00 13.37 -8.08
C ALA A 275 -22.87 14.59 -7.72
N PRO A 276 -22.29 15.68 -7.17
CA PRO A 276 -23.02 16.91 -6.95
C PRO A 276 -23.28 17.63 -8.28
N ASP A 277 -24.19 18.60 -8.22
CA ASP A 277 -24.28 19.63 -9.26
C ASP A 277 -22.92 20.33 -9.45
N GLU A 278 -22.73 20.95 -10.61
CA GLU A 278 -21.47 21.63 -10.92
C GLU A 278 -21.33 22.92 -10.09
N LEU A 279 -20.07 23.31 -9.80
CA LEU A 279 -19.71 24.60 -9.18
C LEU A 279 -20.38 24.87 -7.82
N GLN A 280 -20.56 23.84 -7.01
CA GLN A 280 -21.11 23.96 -5.65
C GLN A 280 -20.02 24.36 -4.64
N ASP A 281 -20.41 25.08 -3.61
CA ASP A 281 -19.57 25.49 -2.46
C ASP A 281 -19.71 24.55 -1.25
N TYR A 282 -20.67 23.61 -1.30
CA TYR A 282 -20.94 22.65 -0.23
C TYR A 282 -21.30 21.24 -0.76
N TRP A 283 -20.57 20.24 -0.28
CA TRP A 283 -20.74 18.84 -0.64
C TRP A 283 -21.01 17.99 0.60
N GLY A 284 -22.29 17.84 0.94
CA GLY A 284 -22.74 17.01 2.06
C GLY A 284 -23.55 15.81 1.59
N ILE A 285 -23.24 14.64 2.11
CA ILE A 285 -24.03 13.41 1.96
C ILE A 285 -24.55 13.03 3.36
N PHE A 286 -25.85 12.87 3.48
CA PHE A 286 -26.56 12.62 4.73
C PHE A 286 -27.17 11.23 4.72
N LEU A 287 -26.94 10.48 5.79
CA LEU A 287 -27.46 9.14 5.98
C LEU A 287 -28.35 9.11 7.22
N ASP A 288 -29.59 8.67 7.06
CA ASP A 288 -30.45 8.20 8.14
C ASP A 288 -30.39 6.67 8.17
N LEU A 289 -29.78 6.13 9.22
CA LEU A 289 -29.60 4.68 9.41
C LEU A 289 -30.90 3.98 9.84
N GLY A 290 -31.99 4.73 10.02
CA GLY A 290 -33.33 4.24 10.39
C GLY A 290 -33.48 3.84 11.86
N GLN A 291 -32.35 3.60 12.54
CA GLN A 291 -32.28 3.27 13.96
C GLN A 291 -30.93 3.69 14.53
N ILE A 292 -30.86 3.80 15.86
CA ILE A 292 -29.61 4.05 16.57
C ILE A 292 -28.76 2.77 16.52
N ILE A 293 -27.57 2.84 15.92
CA ILE A 293 -26.62 1.73 15.85
C ILE A 293 -25.26 2.12 16.44
N SER A 294 -24.49 1.12 16.88
CA SER A 294 -23.10 1.29 17.34
C SER A 294 -22.12 0.97 16.21
N PHE A 295 -21.16 1.85 15.95
CA PHE A 295 -20.12 1.64 14.93
C PHE A 295 -18.86 2.45 15.24
N ASN A 296 -17.75 2.08 14.60
CA ASN A 296 -16.43 2.70 14.82
C ASN A 296 -15.53 2.67 13.58
N VAL A 297 -16.05 2.25 12.43
CA VAL A 297 -15.33 2.23 11.15
C VAL A 297 -16.25 2.74 10.04
N VAL A 298 -15.73 3.66 9.21
CA VAL A 298 -16.35 4.10 7.96
C VAL A 298 -15.42 3.81 6.80
N GLN A 299 -15.95 3.19 5.74
CA GLN A 299 -15.29 3.11 4.44
C GLN A 299 -15.83 4.19 3.52
N VAL A 300 -14.95 4.85 2.77
CA VAL A 300 -15.31 5.73 1.65
C VAL A 300 -14.45 5.37 0.45
N GLN A 301 -15.00 5.49 -0.75
CA GLN A 301 -14.37 5.11 -2.00
C GLN A 301 -14.77 6.05 -3.14
N GLU A 302 -13.79 6.45 -3.95
CA GLU A 302 -13.98 7.23 -5.17
C GLU A 302 -14.07 6.31 -6.41
N PRO A 303 -14.81 6.71 -7.46
CA PRO A 303 -14.76 6.04 -8.76
C PRO A 303 -13.44 6.38 -9.47
N ILE A 304 -12.35 5.71 -9.09
CA ILE A 304 -10.97 6.06 -9.53
C ILE A 304 -10.75 6.02 -11.05
N GLN A 305 -11.60 5.33 -11.83
CA GLN A 305 -11.58 5.41 -13.29
C GLN A 305 -11.92 6.82 -13.82
N MET A 306 -12.50 7.67 -12.97
CA MET A 306 -12.79 9.09 -13.20
C MET A 306 -11.76 10.02 -12.54
N GLY A 307 -10.64 9.47 -12.05
CA GLY A 307 -9.57 10.13 -11.32
C GLY A 307 -9.80 10.23 -9.82
N GLN A 308 -8.73 10.51 -9.08
CA GLN A 308 -8.74 10.80 -7.64
C GLN A 308 -8.87 12.32 -7.42
N ARG A 309 -9.84 12.74 -6.60
CA ARG A 309 -10.25 14.15 -6.50
C ARG A 309 -10.23 14.69 -5.09
N VAL A 310 -10.74 13.93 -4.12
CA VAL A 310 -10.92 14.41 -2.74
C VAL A 310 -9.57 14.66 -2.06
N ILE A 311 -9.42 15.86 -1.47
CA ILE A 311 -8.22 16.31 -0.76
C ILE A 311 -8.44 16.25 0.75
N GLU A 312 -9.60 16.69 1.23
CA GLU A 312 -9.97 16.75 2.66
C GLU A 312 -11.48 16.47 2.81
N PHE A 313 -11.85 15.72 3.85
CA PHE A 313 -13.24 15.43 4.21
C PHE A 313 -13.37 15.11 5.70
N HIS A 314 -14.60 15.17 6.21
CA HIS A 314 -14.91 14.74 7.56
C HIS A 314 -16.24 14.00 7.67
N VAL A 315 -16.39 13.28 8.77
CA VAL A 315 -17.61 12.55 9.11
C VAL A 315 -18.15 13.06 10.44
N ASP A 316 -19.42 13.42 10.44
CA ASP A 316 -20.16 13.84 11.62
C ASP A 316 -21.27 12.84 11.98
N VAL A 317 -21.67 12.87 13.24
CA VAL A 317 -22.93 12.25 13.71
C VAL A 317 -23.75 13.25 14.50
N ILE A 318 -25.06 13.02 14.60
CA ILE A 318 -25.89 13.81 15.52
C ILE A 318 -25.73 13.26 16.94
N LYS A 319 -25.34 14.14 17.87
CA LYS A 319 -25.36 13.88 19.31
C LYS A 319 -25.98 15.08 20.02
N ASP A 320 -26.95 14.82 20.90
CA ASP A 320 -27.68 15.85 21.65
C ASP A 320 -28.30 16.97 20.78
N GLY A 321 -28.67 16.63 19.53
CA GLY A 321 -29.29 17.55 18.58
C GLY A 321 -28.29 18.35 17.72
N GLU A 322 -26.99 18.18 17.94
CA GLU A 322 -25.93 18.88 17.20
C GLU A 322 -25.08 17.92 16.37
N TRP A 323 -24.56 18.40 15.25
CA TRP A 323 -23.58 17.67 14.45
C TRP A 323 -22.21 17.75 15.13
N ILE A 324 -21.61 16.59 15.42
CA ILE A 324 -20.28 16.49 16.00
C ILE A 324 -19.40 15.64 15.10
N THR A 325 -18.22 16.17 14.77
CA THR A 325 -17.20 15.46 13.99
C THR A 325 -16.62 14.30 14.78
N ILE A 326 -16.71 13.10 14.22
CA ILE A 326 -16.18 11.86 14.81
C ILE A 326 -14.85 11.44 14.21
N THR A 327 -14.57 11.86 12.97
CA THR A 327 -13.30 11.61 12.29
C THR A 327 -13.14 12.57 11.10
N ASN A 328 -11.90 12.78 10.68
CA ASN A 328 -11.55 13.50 9.47
C ASN A 328 -10.48 12.73 8.68
N GLY A 329 -10.35 13.06 7.40
CA GLY A 329 -9.40 12.43 6.50
C GLY A 329 -8.96 13.37 5.40
N THR A 330 -7.87 12.98 4.73
CA THR A 330 -7.37 13.67 3.55
C THR A 330 -7.86 12.99 2.27
N THR A 331 -6.99 12.28 1.56
CA THR A 331 -7.33 11.56 0.32
C THR A 331 -8.24 10.35 0.58
N ILE A 332 -9.13 10.07 -0.36
CA ILE A 332 -9.96 8.85 -0.36
C ILE A 332 -9.37 7.79 -1.31
N GLY A 333 -9.35 8.07 -2.61
CA GLY A 333 -8.92 7.13 -3.64
C GLY A 333 -9.79 5.89 -3.76
N TYR A 334 -9.20 4.74 -4.09
CA TYR A 334 -9.90 3.47 -4.26
C TYR A 334 -10.54 2.97 -2.96
N LYS A 335 -9.91 3.19 -1.81
CA LYS A 335 -10.47 2.77 -0.53
C LYS A 335 -9.86 3.53 0.63
N ARG A 336 -10.71 4.13 1.44
CA ARG A 336 -10.35 4.80 2.68
C ARG A 336 -11.15 4.20 3.84
N LEU A 337 -10.46 3.67 4.84
CA LEU A 337 -11.04 3.18 6.09
C LEU A 337 -10.64 4.13 7.22
N LEU A 338 -11.63 4.71 7.89
CA LEU A 338 -11.41 5.57 9.05
C LEU A 338 -11.88 4.86 10.31
N MET A 339 -10.97 4.68 11.26
CA MET A 339 -11.27 4.22 12.60
C MET A 339 -11.44 5.40 13.55
N PHE A 340 -12.38 5.30 14.49
CA PHE A 340 -12.66 6.31 15.50
C PHE A 340 -13.25 5.66 16.76
N PRO A 341 -13.26 6.32 17.93
CA PRO A 341 -13.91 5.76 19.12
C PRO A 341 -15.36 5.38 18.85
N MET A 342 -15.82 4.25 19.39
CA MET A 342 -17.18 3.76 19.13
C MET A 342 -18.25 4.80 19.49
N VAL A 343 -19.12 5.07 18.53
CA VAL A 343 -20.26 5.98 18.69
C VAL A 343 -21.57 5.22 18.58
N LYS A 344 -22.63 5.81 19.14
CA LYS A 344 -24.02 5.39 18.94
C LYS A 344 -24.78 6.51 18.25
N ALA A 345 -25.22 6.28 17.02
CA ALA A 345 -25.91 7.31 16.24
C ALA A 345 -26.90 6.68 15.26
N GLN A 346 -27.91 7.46 14.89
CA GLN A 346 -28.82 7.17 13.77
C GLN A 346 -28.48 8.01 12.54
N PHE A 347 -28.04 9.25 12.73
CA PHE A 347 -27.74 10.17 11.63
C PHE A 347 -26.24 10.35 11.49
N MET A 348 -25.76 10.23 10.26
CA MET A 348 -24.37 10.45 9.89
C MET A 348 -24.31 11.41 8.69
N ARG A 349 -23.25 12.20 8.63
CA ARG A 349 -22.96 13.09 7.50
C ARG A 349 -21.52 12.90 7.06
N LEU A 350 -21.31 12.67 5.77
CA LEU A 350 -20.01 12.82 5.11
C LEU A 350 -19.98 14.18 4.43
N THR A 351 -19.00 15.01 4.78
CA THR A 351 -18.77 16.31 4.14
C THR A 351 -17.43 16.27 3.42
N ILE A 352 -17.41 16.64 2.14
CA ILE A 352 -16.16 16.87 1.42
C ILE A 352 -15.78 18.34 1.59
N ASP A 353 -14.64 18.60 2.21
CA ASP A 353 -14.18 19.95 2.53
C ASP A 353 -13.36 20.56 1.39
N LYS A 354 -12.60 19.71 0.69
CA LYS A 354 -11.71 20.15 -0.39
C LYS A 354 -11.54 19.06 -1.42
N SER A 355 -11.58 19.44 -2.69
CA SER A 355 -11.45 18.53 -3.83
C SER A 355 -10.82 19.23 -5.02
N ARG A 356 -10.11 18.48 -5.88
CA ARG A 356 -9.45 18.97 -7.11
C ARG A 356 -10.45 19.31 -8.23
N ALA A 357 -11.64 18.74 -8.15
CA ALA A 357 -12.79 18.95 -9.04
C ALA A 357 -14.07 18.60 -8.27
N ASP A 358 -15.25 18.62 -8.90
CA ASP A 358 -16.47 18.10 -8.26
C ASP A 358 -16.21 16.69 -7.69
N PRO A 359 -16.40 16.48 -6.37
CA PRO A 359 -16.09 15.20 -5.75
C PRO A 359 -17.07 14.13 -6.22
N LEU A 360 -16.58 12.89 -6.35
CA LEU A 360 -17.38 11.74 -6.70
C LEU A 360 -17.18 10.67 -5.63
N ILE A 361 -18.27 10.08 -5.13
CA ILE A 361 -18.23 9.01 -4.14
C ILE A 361 -18.96 7.83 -4.73
N SER A 362 -18.27 6.69 -4.89
CA SER A 362 -18.85 5.48 -5.47
C SER A 362 -19.34 4.50 -4.42
N TYR A 363 -18.71 4.48 -3.24
CA TYR A 363 -19.13 3.58 -2.19
C TYR A 363 -18.86 4.15 -0.79
N LEU A 364 -19.80 3.92 0.11
CA LEU A 364 -19.71 4.24 1.52
C LEU A 364 -20.30 3.08 2.34
N SER A 365 -19.54 2.62 3.33
CA SER A 365 -20.02 1.61 4.26
C SER A 365 -19.68 1.93 5.71
N ILE A 366 -20.53 1.46 6.62
CA ILE A 366 -20.36 1.61 8.07
C ILE A 366 -20.19 0.23 8.68
N HIS A 367 -19.20 0.09 9.56
CA HIS A 367 -18.84 -1.19 10.17
C HIS A 367 -18.56 -1.08 11.66
N LEU A 368 -18.62 -2.22 12.33
CA LEU A 368 -18.25 -2.39 13.73
C LEU A 368 -17.02 -3.29 13.84
N ASP A 369 -15.92 -2.73 14.33
CA ASP A 369 -14.72 -3.43 14.76
C ASP A 369 -14.74 -3.63 16.28
N PRO A 370 -15.07 -4.83 16.78
CA PRO A 370 -15.09 -5.11 18.21
C PRO A 370 -13.70 -5.45 18.78
N PHE A 371 -12.66 -5.52 17.96
CA PHE A 371 -11.34 -6.02 18.33
C PHE A 371 -10.34 -4.89 18.61
N SER A 372 -10.39 -3.84 17.80
CA SER A 372 -9.44 -2.72 17.87
C SER A 372 -9.81 -1.75 19.00
N THR A 373 -8.91 -1.55 19.96
CA THR A 373 -9.06 -0.50 20.98
C THR A 373 -8.44 0.81 20.50
N VAL A 374 -9.26 1.82 20.21
CA VAL A 374 -8.81 3.12 19.64
C VAL A 374 -7.93 3.94 20.60
N HIS A 375 -7.74 3.49 21.84
CA HIS A 375 -6.85 4.14 22.82
C HIS A 375 -5.37 4.19 22.38
N ASP A 376 -4.94 3.34 21.45
CA ASP A 376 -3.54 3.33 20.96
C ASP A 376 -3.31 4.22 19.73
N VAL A 377 -4.35 4.67 19.03
CA VAL A 377 -4.23 5.45 17.79
C VAL A 377 -3.99 6.94 18.06
N TYR A 378 -4.60 7.50 19.12
CA TYR A 378 -4.43 8.92 19.48
C TYR A 378 -3.11 9.22 20.22
N ASN A 379 -2.51 8.23 20.89
CA ASN A 379 -1.25 8.42 21.62
C ASN A 379 -0.02 8.50 20.71
N ALA A 380 -0.08 7.96 19.50
CA ALA A 380 1.02 8.05 18.53
C ALA A 380 1.08 9.44 17.88
N SER A 381 -0.06 10.03 17.52
CA SER A 381 -0.17 11.38 16.94
C SER A 381 0.04 12.50 17.97
N ALA A 382 -0.29 12.27 19.25
CA ALA A 382 0.03 13.22 20.32
C ALA A 382 1.52 13.21 20.73
N ARG A 383 2.26 12.11 20.51
CA ARG A 383 3.69 12.02 20.84
C ARG A 383 4.62 12.60 19.77
N SER A 384 4.17 12.71 18.52
CA SER A 384 4.97 13.34 17.44
C SER A 384 4.96 14.87 17.48
N SER A 385 4.20 15.49 18.40
CA SER A 385 4.06 16.96 18.50
C SER A 385 4.74 17.56 19.75
N PHE A 386 5.46 16.78 20.57
CA PHE A 386 6.13 17.29 21.77
C PHE A 386 7.49 16.60 22.07
N SER A 387 8.56 17.05 21.39
CA SER A 387 9.95 17.25 21.89
C SER A 387 10.83 17.47 20.64
N ASP A 388 11.43 18.63 20.39
CA ASP A 388 12.57 19.15 21.14
C ASP A 388 12.59 20.69 21.12
N SER A 389 12.39 21.31 22.27
CA SER A 389 12.94 22.64 22.56
C SER A 389 13.91 22.51 23.73
N GLN A 390 15.06 21.88 23.49
CA GLN A 390 16.18 22.05 24.41
C GLN A 390 16.78 23.45 24.22
N SER A 391 16.35 24.35 25.09
CA SER A 391 16.97 25.65 25.32
C SER A 391 18.46 25.50 25.57
N THR A 392 19.29 25.88 24.61
CA THR A 392 20.71 26.12 24.84
C THR A 392 20.85 27.46 25.56
N LYS A 393 21.09 27.43 26.87
CA LYS A 393 21.49 28.62 27.64
C LYS A 393 22.86 29.09 27.13
N LEU A 394 22.90 30.19 26.38
CA LEU A 394 24.14 30.92 26.12
C LEU A 394 24.58 31.61 27.42
N THR A 395 25.66 31.10 28.01
CA THR A 395 26.40 31.77 29.08
C THR A 395 27.21 32.90 28.46
N THR A 396 26.89 34.14 28.81
CA THR A 396 27.65 35.32 28.43
C THR A 396 28.99 35.37 29.15
N SER A 397 30.11 35.26 28.43
CA SER A 397 31.40 35.79 28.87
C SER A 397 31.89 36.83 27.87
N ARG A 398 31.87 38.10 28.28
CA ARG A 398 32.62 39.18 27.65
C ARG A 398 34.11 38.83 27.73
N HIS A 399 34.88 39.09 26.68
CA HIS A 399 36.15 39.85 26.74
C HIS A 399 36.66 40.16 25.31
N SER A 400 36.68 41.45 24.98
CA SER A 400 37.78 42.19 24.34
C SER A 400 38.57 41.55 23.19
N GLY A 401 38.51 42.16 22.00
CA GLY A 401 39.56 41.99 20.98
C GLY A 401 39.22 42.58 19.62
N ASN A 402 39.90 43.65 19.25
CA ASN A 402 39.71 44.52 18.09
C ASN A 402 39.88 43.88 16.70
N ALA A 403 39.26 44.59 15.73
CA ALA A 403 39.72 44.93 14.38
C ALA A 403 39.34 44.05 13.17
N ASN A 404 38.56 44.70 12.28
CA ASN A 404 38.68 44.84 10.82
C ASN A 404 38.79 43.53 9.98
N VAL A 405 37.97 43.27 8.95
CA VAL A 405 37.80 44.00 7.68
C VAL A 405 36.60 43.35 6.93
N ALA A 406 35.92 44.15 6.09
CA ALA A 406 34.74 43.82 5.30
C ALA A 406 35.03 43.15 3.93
N THR A 407 33.97 42.53 3.36
CA THR A 407 33.71 42.25 1.90
C THR A 407 34.59 41.16 1.27
N ILE A 408 34.10 40.19 0.50
CA ILE A 408 32.98 40.10 -0.46
C ILE A 408 32.15 38.83 -0.19
#